data_AF-A0A521Z489-F1
#
_entry.id   AF-A0A521Z489-F1
#
_cell.length_a   1.000
_cell.length_b   1.000
_cell.length_c   1.000
_cell.angle_alpha   90.00
_cell.angle_beta   90.00
_cell.angle_gamma   90.00
#
_symmetry.space_group_name_H-M   'P 1'
#
loop_
_entity.id
_entity.type
_entity.pdbx_description
1 polymer ?
#
loop_
_entity_poly.entity_id
_entity_poly.type
_entity_poly.pdbx_seq_one_letter_code
_entity_poly.pdbx_strand_id
1 'polypeptide(L)' 'MSDAQLRKWAETWARAGMELEAIKRRELQAMSDEDAKEAARDVLSMNLPDDLPPLPGSGLVDQQRWFARIRARK' A
#
# COMPACT_ATOMS: atom_id res chain seq x y z
N MET A 1 10.81 -20.02 -17.97
CA MET A 1 11.94 -20.31 -17.06
C MET A 1 11.81 -21.74 -16.59
N SER A 2 12.90 -22.49 -16.50
CA SER A 2 12.89 -23.82 -15.88
C SER A 2 12.78 -23.72 -14.35
N ASP A 3 12.38 -24.80 -13.69
CA ASP A 3 12.27 -24.87 -12.22
C ASP A 3 13.59 -24.51 -11.53
N ALA A 4 14.72 -24.94 -12.10
CA ALA A 4 16.05 -24.59 -11.61
C ALA A 4 16.32 -23.08 -11.70
N GLN A 5 15.86 -22.43 -12.77
CA GLN A 5 15.98 -20.97 -12.93
C GLN A 5 15.09 -20.22 -11.95
N LEU A 6 13.86 -20.69 -11.71
CA LEU A 6 12.94 -20.10 -10.73
C LEU A 6 13.48 -20.22 -9.31
N ARG A 7 14.04 -21.39 -8.96
CA ARG A 7 14.65 -21.62 -7.65
C ARG A 7 15.85 -20.69 -7.41
N LYS A 8 16.76 -20.57 -8.39
CA LYS A 8 17.90 -19.66 -8.31
C LYS A 8 17.46 -18.20 -8.17
N TRP A 9 16.41 -17.80 -8.89
CA TRP A 9 15.83 -16.47 -8.78
C TRP A 9 15.27 -16.22 -7.37
N ALA A 10 14.49 -17.15 -6.83
CA ALA A 10 13.92 -17.04 -5.49
C ALA A 10 15.01 -16.98 -4.40
N GLU A 11 16.03 -17.83 -4.48
CA GLU A 11 17.18 -17.83 -3.55
C GLU A 11 17.96 -16.50 -3.62
N THR A 12 18.10 -15.93 -4.83
CA THR A 12 18.74 -14.63 -5.02
C THR A 12 17.95 -13.52 -4.31
N TRP A 13 16.63 -13.49 -4.50
CA TRP A 13 15.77 -12.52 -3.84
C TRP A 13 15.67 -12.72 -2.33
N ALA A 14 15.69 -13.95 -1.85
CA ALA A 14 15.71 -14.23 -0.41
C ALA A 14 16.95 -13.62 0.25
N ARG A 15 18.13 -13.77 -0.37
CA ARG A 15 19.36 -13.16 0.12
C ARG A 15 19.35 -11.64 -0.01
N ALA A 16 19.00 -11.12 -1.19
CA ALA A 16 18.94 -9.68 -1.43
C ALA A 16 17.92 -8.99 -0.50
N GLY A 17 16.81 -9.64 -0.17
CA GLY A 17 15.78 -9.12 0.73
C GLY A 17 16.32 -8.77 2.11
N MET A 18 17.27 -9.53 2.66
CA MET A 18 17.88 -9.21 3.95
C MET A 18 18.70 -7.92 3.89
N GLU A 19 19.47 -7.72 2.83
CA GLU A 19 20.26 -6.50 2.62
C GLU A 19 19.36 -5.29 2.36
N LEU A 20 18.30 -5.48 1.56
CA LEU A 20 17.30 -4.45 1.27
C LEU A 20 16.56 -4.00 2.55
N GLU A 21 16.24 -4.91 3.46
CA GLU A 21 15.62 -4.54 4.74
C GLU A 21 16.57 -3.75 5.64
N ALA A 22 17.87 -4.06 5.63
CA ALA A 22 18.87 -3.27 6.34
C ALA A 22 18.99 -1.84 5.75
N ILE A 23 19.02 -1.73 4.42
CA ILE A 23 19.04 -0.45 3.71
C ILE A 23 17.79 0.37 4.05
N LYS A 24 16.61 -0.23 3.91
CA LYS A 24 15.31 0.39 4.23
C LYS A 24 15.30 0.95 5.64
N ARG A 25 15.73 0.17 6.65
CA ARG A 25 15.77 0.65 8.05
C ARG A 25 16.68 1.87 8.21
N ARG A 26 17.88 1.81 7.62
CA ARG A 26 18.85 2.92 7.68
C ARG A 26 18.28 4.19 7.04
N GLU A 27 17.65 4.05 5.88
CA GLU A 27 17.07 5.17 5.14
C GLU A 27 15.89 5.78 5.88
N LEU A 28 14.97 4.96 6.40
CA LEU A 28 13.84 5.43 7.21
C LEU A 28 14.30 6.16 8.47
N GLN A 29 15.38 5.70 9.12
CA GLN A 29 15.95 6.36 10.30
C GLN A 29 16.64 7.69 9.97
N ALA A 30 17.10 7.86 8.74
CA ALA A 30 17.79 9.06 8.28
C ALA A 30 16.84 10.13 7.72
N MET A 31 15.57 9.79 7.49
CA MET A 31 14.58 10.73 6.98
C MET A 31 14.31 11.86 7.98
N SER A 32 14.26 13.08 7.47
CA SER A 32 13.66 14.20 8.21
C SER A 32 12.13 14.11 8.21
N ASP A 33 11.48 14.89 9.06
CA ASP A 33 10.02 14.99 9.08
C ASP A 33 9.45 15.45 7.73
N GLU A 34 10.16 16.31 7.00
CA GLU A 34 9.71 16.77 5.68
C GLU A 34 9.87 15.66 4.61
N ASP A 35 10.96 14.89 4.65
CA ASP A 35 11.13 13.74 3.75
C ASP A 35 10.03 12.70 3.97
N ALA A 36 9.69 12.43 5.24
CA ALA A 36 8.63 11.49 5.61
C ALA A 36 7.25 11.97 5.13
N LYS A 37 6.96 13.28 5.24
CA LYS A 37 5.71 13.85 4.72
C LYS A 37 5.61 13.73 3.21
N GLU A 38 6.70 13.99 2.49
CA GLU A 38 6.69 13.89 1.03
C GLU A 38 6.54 12.46 0.56
N ALA A 39 7.29 11.51 1.14
CA ALA A 39 7.13 10.09 0.83
C ALA A 39 5.71 9.58 1.13
N ALA A 40 5.09 10.07 2.22
CA ALA A 40 3.71 9.74 2.54
C ALA A 40 2.73 10.31 1.50
N ARG A 41 2.97 11.53 0.99
CA ARG A 41 2.17 12.08 -0.12
C ARG A 41 2.31 11.19 -1.34
N ASP A 42 3.52 10.83 -1.77
CA ASP A 42 3.70 9.99 -2.96
C ASP A 42 2.92 8.67 -2.89
N VAL A 43 2.93 8.01 -1.72
CA VAL A 43 2.20 6.75 -1.51
C VAL A 43 0.68 6.95 -1.51
N LEU A 44 0.20 8.03 -0.91
CA LEU A 44 -1.23 8.28 -0.71
C LEU A 44 -1.88 9.04 -1.86
N SER A 45 -1.08 9.69 -2.71
CA SER A 45 -1.54 10.48 -3.87
C SER A 45 -1.66 9.61 -5.11
N MET A 46 -2.21 8.40 -4.97
CA MET A 46 -2.46 7.55 -6.13
C MET A 46 -3.42 8.28 -7.06
N ASN A 47 -2.93 8.64 -8.24
CA ASN A 47 -3.78 9.16 -9.30
C ASN A 47 -4.79 8.06 -9.64
N LEU A 48 -6.07 8.39 -9.44
CA LEU A 48 -7.15 7.54 -9.90
C LEU A 48 -7.18 7.57 -11.43
N PRO A 49 -7.42 6.43 -12.11
CA PRO A 49 -7.63 6.43 -13.55
C PRO A 49 -8.76 7.40 -13.93
N ASP A 50 -8.54 8.17 -15.00
CA ASP A 50 -9.52 9.15 -15.50
C ASP A 50 -10.79 8.49 -16.04
N ASP A 51 -10.73 7.19 -16.36
CA ASP A 51 -11.81 6.39 -16.94
C ASP A 51 -12.64 5.62 -15.90
N LEU A 52 -12.47 5.92 -14.61
CA LEU A 52 -13.31 5.32 -13.58
C LEU A 52 -14.80 5.65 -13.83
N PRO A 53 -15.70 4.67 -13.73
CA PRO A 53 -17.13 4.94 -13.83
C PRO A 53 -17.56 5.93 -12.74
N PRO A 54 -18.57 6.78 -13.00
CA PRO A 54 -19.10 7.66 -11.97
C PRO A 54 -19.48 6.86 -10.74
N LEU A 55 -18.92 7.22 -9.59
CA LEU A 55 -19.32 6.59 -8.34
C LEU A 55 -20.80 6.92 -8.10
N PRO A 56 -21.68 5.92 -7.97
CA PRO A 56 -23.13 6.14 -7.83
C PRO A 56 -23.50 6.82 -6.50
N GLY A 57 -22.53 6.98 -5.59
CA GLY A 57 -22.66 7.65 -4.30
C GLY A 57 -21.33 7.71 -3.57
N SER A 58 -21.38 8.15 -2.32
CA SER A 58 -20.22 8.16 -1.43
C SER A 58 -20.19 6.87 -0.61
N GLY A 59 -19.11 6.09 -0.74
CA GLY A 59 -18.91 4.89 0.08
C GLY A 59 -18.99 5.17 1.58
N LEU A 60 -18.57 6.36 2.03
CA LEU A 60 -18.69 6.79 3.42
C LEU A 60 -20.15 6.95 3.85
N VAL A 61 -20.99 7.57 3.02
CA VAL A 61 -22.43 7.73 3.29
C VAL A 61 -23.12 6.37 3.35
N ASP A 62 -22.77 5.46 2.43
CA ASP A 62 -23.34 4.12 2.41
C ASP A 62 -22.92 3.30 3.63
N GLN A 63 -21.66 3.42 4.06
CA GLN A 63 -21.17 2.81 5.29
C GLN A 63 -21.92 3.33 6.53
N GLN A 64 -22.14 4.64 6.63
CA GLN A 64 -22.90 5.24 7.72
C GLN A 64 -24.35 4.73 7.76
N ARG A 65 -25.01 4.61 6.59
CA ARG A 65 -26.34 4.02 6.49
C ARG A 65 -26.37 2.58 7.00
N TRP A 66 -25.38 1.78 6.64
CA TRP A 66 -25.26 0.41 7.12
C TRP A 66 -25.11 0.33 8.64
N PHE A 67 -24.24 1.13 9.22
CA PHE A 67 -24.06 1.16 10.68
C PHE A 67 -25.32 1.62 11.41
N ALA A 68 -26.04 2.63 10.89
CA ALA A 68 -27.32 3.05 11.44
C ALA A 68 -28.35 1.92 11.43
N ARG A 69 -28.44 1.16 10.32
CA ARG A 69 -29.35 0.00 10.20
C ARG A 69 -28.99 -1.12 11.17
N ILE A 70 -27.70 -1.41 11.34
CA ILE A 70 -27.24 -2.44 12.29
C ILE A 70 -27.58 -2.02 13.73
N ARG A 71 -27.37 -0.74 14.08
CA ARG A 71 -27.72 -0.23 15.41
C ARG A 71 -29.21 -0.31 15.69
N ALA A 72 -30.06 -0.01 14.71
CA ALA A 72 -31.52 -0.05 14.86
C ALA A 72 -32.13 -1.46 14.95
N ARG A 73 -31.32 -2.51 14.71
CA ARG A 73 -31.73 -3.93 14.78
C ARG A 73 -31.35 -4.61 16.10
N LYS A 74 -30.66 -3.91 17.00
CA LYS A 74 -30.47 -4.29 18.40
C LYS A 74 -31.54 -3.64 19.26
#